data_AF-A0A5M5N5H6-F1
#
_entry.id   AF-A0A5M5N5H6-F1
#
_cell.length_a   1.000
_cell.length_b   1.000
_cell.length_c   1.000
_cell.angle_alpha   90.00
_cell.angle_beta   90.00
_cell.angle_gamma   90.00
#
_symmetry.space_group_name_H-M   'P 1'
#
loop_
_entity.id
_entity.type
_entity.pdbx_description
1 polymer ?
#
loop_
_entity_poly.entity_id
_entity_poly.type
_entity_poly.pdbx_seq_one_letter_code
_entity_poly.pdbx_strand_id
1 'polypeptide(L)'
;MKKIYSIYFLLGLFITAFYSCGEDLTPVGPDIAEITHFRNDGPYLFYENGKLKILEVTKENTLNIREESGLPAGLKLDVYSDDNQLLFQVPINKIENFERPAWEDRTEYAKTFAVSDLHGRFDLFAAILKTGEVINDKYEWIYGSNHLVIDGDIFDRGADVLPILWLIYKLEFEAKAVGGRVTTILGDHEEMIMRDNLKYTYAKYNTLSQRAMNMTYGKMWGLTNVMGNWLRSKNTIQIVGENLYVHAGLSKVFMEREETIPEINELVSKSIYLSKEERKKQYPDIADFLYSDSYNGPLWYRGMVKTGSEYSPIKEADVDKLLAQYDVKRIIIGHTENSRVKYTYNKKVYDICVNHPKAFEKETRAVVIEGDDIKAINDEGELVTIKK
;
A
#
# COMPACT_ATOMS: atom_id res chain seq x y z
N MET A 1 19.14 -11.08 -76.35
CA MET A 1 20.07 -11.91 -75.55
C MET A 1 19.55 -11.98 -74.12
N LYS A 2 19.57 -13.20 -73.57
CA LYS A 2 19.06 -13.61 -72.27
C LYS A 2 19.48 -12.69 -71.11
N LYS A 3 18.57 -12.48 -70.15
CA LYS A 3 18.81 -12.83 -68.73
C LYS A 3 17.49 -12.90 -67.99
N ILE A 4 17.08 -14.15 -67.75
CA ILE A 4 16.07 -14.57 -66.79
C ILE A 4 16.70 -14.39 -65.41
N TYR A 5 16.04 -13.70 -64.49
CA TYR A 5 16.33 -13.80 -63.06
C TYR A 5 15.12 -14.39 -62.37
N SER A 6 15.28 -15.63 -61.90
CA SER A 6 14.32 -16.35 -61.07
C SER A 6 14.07 -15.59 -59.78
N ILE A 7 12.80 -15.32 -59.50
CA ILE A 7 12.31 -14.93 -58.18
C ILE A 7 12.32 -16.19 -57.33
N TYR A 8 13.33 -16.32 -56.45
CA TYR A 8 13.27 -17.26 -55.34
C TYR A 8 12.60 -16.55 -54.17
N PHE A 9 11.36 -16.95 -53.88
CA PHE A 9 10.64 -16.57 -52.67
C PHE A 9 11.26 -17.38 -51.51
N LEU A 10 12.26 -16.79 -50.83
CA LEU A 10 12.74 -17.34 -49.56
C LEU A 10 11.73 -16.95 -48.46
N LEU A 11 10.90 -17.91 -48.05
CA LEU A 11 10.22 -17.86 -46.76
C LEU A 11 11.29 -17.96 -45.67
N GLY A 12 11.76 -16.82 -45.19
CA GLY A 12 12.45 -16.72 -43.91
C GLY A 12 11.41 -16.71 -42.80
N LEU A 13 11.20 -17.86 -42.16
CA LEU A 13 10.52 -17.97 -40.87
C LEU A 13 11.36 -17.23 -39.82
N PHE A 14 11.07 -15.96 -39.58
CA PHE A 14 11.45 -15.30 -38.35
C PHE A 14 10.51 -15.79 -37.24
N ILE A 15 10.94 -16.82 -36.52
CA ILE A 15 10.40 -17.11 -35.20
C ILE A 15 11.01 -16.05 -34.27
N THR A 16 10.35 -14.89 -34.18
CA THR A 16 10.53 -14.02 -33.02
C THR A 16 9.96 -14.78 -31.84
N ALA A 17 10.84 -15.38 -31.03
CA ALA A 17 10.46 -15.89 -29.73
C ALA A 17 9.99 -14.69 -28.90
N PHE A 18 8.66 -14.56 -28.80
CA PHE A 18 8.01 -13.77 -27.78
C PHE A 18 8.46 -14.30 -26.42
N TYR A 19 9.41 -13.62 -25.79
CA TYR A 19 9.47 -13.58 -24.34
C TYR A 19 8.70 -12.33 -23.92
N SER A 20 7.36 -12.40 -23.98
CA SER A 20 6.58 -11.61 -23.04
C SER A 20 6.86 -12.21 -21.68
N CYS A 21 7.59 -11.48 -20.83
CA CYS A 21 7.53 -11.73 -19.41
C CYS A 21 6.06 -11.57 -19.04
N GLY A 22 5.38 -12.69 -18.79
CA GLY A 22 4.00 -12.67 -18.34
C GLY A 22 3.98 -11.91 -17.03
N GLU A 23 3.47 -10.68 -17.07
CA GLU A 23 2.77 -10.17 -15.91
C GLU A 23 1.65 -11.19 -15.66
N ASP A 24 1.58 -11.77 -14.46
CA ASP A 24 0.39 -12.48 -14.01
C ASP A 24 -0.74 -11.44 -13.83
N LEU A 25 -1.23 -10.93 -14.97
CA LEU A 25 -2.36 -10.02 -15.13
C LEU A 25 -3.66 -10.80 -15.34
N THR A 26 -3.73 -12.06 -14.92
CA THR A 26 -5.02 -12.75 -14.88
C THR A 26 -5.85 -12.13 -13.75
N PRO A 27 -7.02 -11.54 -14.02
CA PRO A 27 -7.94 -11.15 -12.96
C PRO A 27 -8.23 -12.41 -12.13
N VAL A 28 -7.87 -12.40 -10.85
CA VAL A 28 -8.33 -13.44 -9.93
C VAL A 28 -9.73 -13.06 -9.49
N GLY A 29 -10.72 -13.47 -10.28
CA GLY A 29 -12.11 -13.42 -9.92
C GLY A 29 -12.93 -14.24 -10.91
N PRO A 30 -13.73 -15.23 -10.46
CA PRO A 30 -14.65 -15.90 -11.36
C PRO A 30 -15.65 -14.89 -11.94
N ASP A 31 -16.19 -15.23 -13.10
CA ASP A 31 -17.32 -14.56 -13.77
C ASP A 31 -18.36 -14.04 -12.76
N ILE A 32 -18.98 -12.89 -13.07
CA ILE A 32 -20.10 -12.26 -12.33
C ILE A 32 -21.38 -13.16 -12.34
N ALA A 33 -21.24 -14.44 -12.69
CA ALA A 33 -22.29 -15.43 -12.67
C ALA A 33 -22.58 -15.89 -11.23
N GLU A 34 -23.75 -15.49 -10.73
CA GLU A 34 -24.50 -16.14 -9.65
C GLU A 34 -23.78 -16.42 -8.33
N ILE A 35 -23.08 -15.43 -7.76
CA ILE A 35 -22.80 -15.48 -6.33
C ILE A 35 -24.14 -15.33 -5.57
N THR A 36 -24.71 -16.41 -5.04
CA THR A 36 -25.91 -16.37 -4.18
C THR A 36 -25.60 -15.98 -2.73
N HIS A 37 -24.33 -16.04 -2.32
CA HIS A 37 -23.86 -15.80 -0.95
C HIS A 37 -22.60 -14.92 -0.90
N PHE A 38 -22.54 -13.94 0.00
CA PHE A 38 -21.38 -13.05 0.12
C PHE A 38 -20.14 -13.82 0.63
N ARG A 39 -18.93 -13.44 0.22
CA ARG A 39 -17.72 -13.84 0.94
C ARG A 39 -17.57 -12.98 2.20
N ASN A 40 -16.92 -13.49 3.23
CA ASN A 40 -16.67 -12.72 4.45
C ASN A 40 -15.92 -11.42 4.13
N ASP A 41 -16.39 -10.33 4.70
CA ASP A 41 -15.82 -9.00 4.54
C ASP A 41 -16.43 -8.04 5.58
N GLY A 42 -15.76 -6.92 5.82
CA GLY A 42 -16.12 -6.02 6.90
C GLY A 42 -15.31 -6.26 8.19
N PRO A 43 -15.69 -5.58 9.28
CA PRO A 43 -16.76 -4.58 9.33
C PRO A 43 -16.34 -3.24 8.72
N TYR A 44 -17.24 -2.63 7.97
CA TYR A 44 -17.18 -1.25 7.50
C TYR A 44 -17.98 -0.37 8.45
N LEU A 45 -17.35 0.70 8.95
CA LEU A 45 -17.99 1.65 9.87
C LEU A 45 -18.22 2.97 9.15
N PHE A 46 -19.48 3.39 9.08
CA PHE A 46 -19.89 4.69 8.57
C PHE A 46 -20.46 5.52 9.70
N TYR A 47 -19.86 6.67 9.99
CA TYR A 47 -20.29 7.56 11.05
C TYR A 47 -20.65 8.93 10.49
N GLU A 48 -21.91 9.33 10.66
CA GLU A 48 -22.41 10.61 10.16
C GLU A 48 -23.54 11.12 11.07
N ASN A 49 -23.51 12.42 11.40
CA ASN A 49 -24.56 13.09 12.17
C ASN A 49 -24.92 12.36 13.48
N GLY A 50 -23.92 11.82 14.18
CA GLY A 50 -24.10 11.11 15.44
C GLY A 50 -24.67 9.69 15.30
N LYS A 51 -24.79 9.15 14.08
CA LYS A 51 -25.24 7.78 13.83
C LYS A 51 -24.10 6.92 13.32
N LEU A 52 -23.99 5.71 13.84
CA LEU A 52 -23.02 4.71 13.39
C LEU A 52 -23.75 3.63 12.61
N LYS A 53 -23.35 3.40 11.36
CA LYS A 53 -23.75 2.24 10.56
C LYS A 53 -22.59 1.27 10.48
N ILE A 54 -22.86 0.00 10.75
CA ILE A 54 -21.90 -1.09 10.67
C ILE A 54 -22.40 -2.05 9.61
N LEU A 55 -21.58 -2.29 8.59
CA LEU A 55 -21.83 -3.25 7.53
C LEU A 55 -20.78 -4.35 7.61
N GLU A 56 -21.22 -5.60 7.68
CA GLU A 56 -20.35 -6.77 7.74
C GLU A 56 -21.02 -7.96 7.04
N VAL A 57 -20.20 -8.90 6.59
CA VAL A 57 -20.65 -10.23 6.18
C VAL A 57 -20.26 -11.19 7.29
N THR A 58 -21.24 -11.87 7.89
CA THR A 58 -20.99 -12.79 9.00
C THR A 58 -20.22 -14.03 8.54
N LYS A 59 -19.72 -14.83 9.48
CA LYS A 59 -19.06 -16.12 9.19
C LYS A 59 -19.96 -17.13 8.45
N GLU A 60 -21.28 -16.94 8.50
CA GLU A 60 -22.27 -17.68 7.72
C GLU A 60 -22.50 -17.08 6.33
N ASN A 61 -21.61 -16.21 5.84
CA ASN A 61 -21.69 -15.57 4.52
C ASN A 61 -22.99 -14.76 4.31
N THR A 62 -23.51 -14.20 5.41
CA THR A 62 -24.77 -13.44 5.43
C THR A 62 -24.50 -11.96 5.65
N LEU A 63 -25.11 -11.10 4.84
CA LEU A 63 -25.01 -9.66 5.00
C LEU A 63 -25.72 -9.21 6.28
N ASN A 64 -25.02 -8.46 7.11
CA ASN A 64 -25.55 -7.78 8.28
C ASN A 64 -25.30 -6.27 8.16
N ILE A 65 -26.35 -5.48 8.33
CA ILE A 65 -26.27 -4.02 8.40
C ILE A 65 -26.99 -3.58 9.66
N ARG A 66 -26.24 -2.95 10.57
CA ARG A 66 -26.76 -2.43 11.85
C ARG A 66 -26.58 -0.92 11.90
N GLU A 67 -27.59 -0.22 12.39
CA GLU A 67 -27.53 1.22 12.67
C GLU A 67 -27.70 1.46 14.17
N GLU A 68 -26.84 2.32 14.71
CA GLU A 68 -26.76 2.66 16.13
C GLU A 68 -26.89 4.17 16.31
N SER A 69 -27.59 4.58 17.36
CA SER A 69 -27.62 5.98 17.79
C SER A 69 -26.35 6.28 18.59
N GLY A 70 -25.32 6.77 17.91
CA GLY A 70 -24.00 7.01 18.47
C GLY A 70 -23.09 5.77 18.43
N LEU A 71 -21.92 5.89 19.07
CA LEU A 71 -21.00 4.78 19.27
C LEU A 71 -21.45 3.96 20.49
N PRO A 72 -21.80 2.67 20.34
CA PRO A 72 -22.14 1.82 21.49
C PRO A 72 -20.98 1.69 22.48
N ALA A 73 -21.29 1.77 23.77
CA ALA A 73 -20.29 1.59 24.81
C ALA A 73 -19.68 0.18 24.76
N GLY A 74 -18.35 0.10 24.70
CA GLY A 74 -17.63 -1.17 24.67
C GLY A 74 -17.75 -1.92 23.34
N LEU A 75 -18.05 -1.24 22.23
CA LEU A 75 -18.07 -1.84 20.90
C LEU A 75 -16.74 -2.57 20.62
N LYS A 76 -16.85 -3.85 20.24
CA LYS A 76 -15.76 -4.66 19.74
C LYS A 76 -16.14 -5.19 18.37
N LEU A 77 -15.23 -5.03 17.43
CA LEU A 77 -15.35 -5.52 16.08
C LEU A 77 -14.67 -6.88 15.99
N ASP A 78 -15.41 -7.90 15.59
CA ASP A 78 -14.81 -9.17 15.19
C ASP A 78 -14.27 -9.03 13.77
N VAL A 79 -12.99 -9.31 13.58
CA VAL A 79 -12.33 -9.23 12.27
C VAL A 79 -12.05 -10.64 11.78
N TYR A 80 -12.62 -10.98 10.63
CA TYR A 80 -12.48 -12.28 9.99
C TYR A 80 -11.67 -12.14 8.70
N SER A 81 -10.94 -13.19 8.34
CA SER A 81 -10.42 -13.36 6.99
C SER A 81 -11.54 -13.73 6.01
N ASP A 82 -11.23 -13.60 4.72
CA ASP A 82 -12.08 -13.98 3.59
C ASP A 82 -12.55 -15.44 3.61
N ASP A 83 -11.80 -16.34 4.26
CA ASP A 83 -12.14 -17.76 4.44
C ASP A 83 -12.85 -18.06 5.78
N ASN A 84 -13.38 -17.02 6.45
CA ASN A 84 -14.16 -17.09 7.70
C ASN A 84 -13.35 -17.46 8.96
N GLN A 85 -12.03 -17.38 8.95
CA GLN A 85 -11.24 -17.51 10.17
C GLN A 85 -11.39 -16.24 11.00
N LEU A 86 -11.84 -16.36 12.26
CA LEU A 86 -11.76 -15.24 13.20
C LEU A 86 -10.28 -14.95 13.50
N LEU A 87 -9.84 -13.74 13.19
CA LEU A 87 -8.44 -13.33 13.33
C LEU A 87 -8.21 -12.68 14.70
N PHE A 88 -8.87 -11.55 14.95
CA PHE A 88 -8.73 -10.77 16.18
C PHE A 88 -9.95 -9.89 16.41
N GLN A 89 -10.00 -9.25 17.57
CA GLN A 89 -11.02 -8.25 17.91
C GLN A 89 -10.40 -6.85 18.00
N VAL A 90 -11.11 -5.85 17.51
CA VAL A 90 -10.71 -4.44 17.63
C VAL A 90 -11.69 -3.69 18.54
N PRO A 91 -11.24 -3.17 19.70
CA PRO A 91 -12.08 -2.31 20.53
C PRO A 91 -12.19 -0.92 19.91
N ILE A 92 -13.42 -0.41 19.74
CA ILE A 92 -13.70 0.94 19.25
C ILE A 92 -14.23 1.79 20.39
N ASN A 93 -13.33 2.51 21.05
CA ASN A 93 -13.66 3.33 22.22
C ASN A 93 -14.12 4.75 21.85
N LYS A 94 -13.68 5.24 20.68
CA LYS A 94 -14.08 6.52 20.10
C LYS A 94 -13.96 6.47 18.59
N ILE A 95 -14.83 7.21 17.90
CA ILE A 95 -14.62 7.56 16.50
C ILE A 95 -13.68 8.76 16.50
N GLU A 96 -12.43 8.55 16.09
CA GLU A 96 -11.42 9.59 16.17
C GLU A 96 -11.62 10.67 15.10
N ASN A 97 -11.29 11.92 15.47
CA ASN A 97 -10.88 12.89 14.47
C ASN A 97 -9.41 12.62 14.19
N PHE A 98 -9.12 11.89 13.12
CA PHE A 98 -7.75 11.49 12.79
C PHE A 98 -6.93 12.71 12.38
N GLU A 99 -5.91 13.02 13.17
CA GLU A 99 -4.95 14.08 12.86
C GLU A 99 -3.79 13.52 12.05
N ARG A 100 -3.39 14.22 10.99
CA ARG A 100 -2.22 13.82 10.22
C ARG A 100 -0.96 13.96 11.09
N PRO A 101 -0.12 12.90 11.19
CA PRO A 101 1.12 13.01 11.94
C PRO A 101 2.08 13.98 11.24
N ALA A 102 3.02 14.54 12.00
CA ALA A 102 4.12 15.30 11.43
C ALA A 102 4.85 14.47 10.35
N TRP A 103 5.20 15.11 9.25
CA TRP A 103 5.92 14.47 8.14
C TRP A 103 7.39 14.21 8.49
N GLU A 104 7.95 14.94 9.47
CA GLU A 104 9.25 14.63 10.07
C GLU A 104 9.05 14.04 11.46
N ASP A 105 9.39 12.76 11.61
CA ASP A 105 9.61 12.13 12.91
C ASP A 105 11.10 11.79 13.05
N ARG A 106 11.84 12.65 13.75
CA ARG A 106 13.28 12.46 13.99
C ARG A 106 13.57 11.56 15.20
N THR A 107 12.57 10.85 15.72
CA THR A 107 12.77 9.87 16.78
C THR A 107 13.67 8.74 16.29
N GLU A 108 14.74 8.49 17.03
CA GLU A 108 15.60 7.32 16.79
C GLU A 108 15.03 6.12 17.55
N TYR A 109 14.50 5.16 16.79
CA TYR A 109 14.05 3.88 17.32
C TYR A 109 15.22 2.90 17.30
N ALA A 110 15.31 2.04 18.34
CA ALA A 110 16.35 1.02 18.38
C ALA A 110 16.24 0.05 17.20
N LYS A 111 14.99 -0.28 16.81
CA LYS A 111 14.69 -1.03 15.59
C LYS A 111 13.53 -0.40 14.84
N THR A 112 13.61 -0.42 13.51
CA THR A 112 12.47 -0.16 12.62
C THR A 112 12.24 -1.36 11.72
N PHE A 113 11.03 -1.91 11.74
CA PHE A 113 10.58 -2.94 10.82
C PHE A 113 9.79 -2.25 9.69
N ALA A 114 10.14 -2.47 8.42
CA ALA A 114 9.43 -1.86 7.30
C ALA A 114 9.02 -2.88 6.23
N VAL A 115 7.80 -2.72 5.72
CA VAL A 115 7.17 -3.56 4.71
C VAL A 115 6.30 -2.70 3.78
N SER A 116 6.03 -3.18 2.56
CA SER A 116 5.24 -2.47 1.55
C SER A 116 4.40 -3.44 0.71
N ASP A 117 3.45 -2.91 -0.06
CA ASP A 117 2.74 -3.63 -1.14
C ASP A 117 2.00 -4.89 -0.65
N LEU A 118 1.19 -4.71 0.40
CA LEU A 118 0.48 -5.81 1.07
C LEU A 118 -0.66 -6.38 0.21
N HIS A 119 -1.27 -5.58 -0.66
CA HIS A 119 -2.27 -5.98 -1.65
C HIS A 119 -3.30 -7.01 -1.16
N GLY A 120 -3.94 -6.71 -0.02
CA GLY A 120 -4.99 -7.57 0.54
C GLY A 120 -4.54 -8.98 0.94
N ARG A 121 -3.23 -9.21 1.14
CA ARG A 121 -2.65 -10.49 1.58
C ARG A 121 -2.36 -10.50 3.08
N PHE A 122 -3.43 -10.61 3.88
CA PHE A 122 -3.31 -10.63 5.35
C PHE A 122 -2.45 -11.81 5.84
N ASP A 123 -2.57 -12.97 5.19
CA ASP A 123 -1.77 -14.16 5.48
C ASP A 123 -0.27 -13.86 5.41
N LEU A 124 0.16 -13.18 4.34
CA LEU A 124 1.57 -12.83 4.13
C LEU A 124 2.03 -11.77 5.13
N PHE A 125 1.23 -10.72 5.31
CA PHE A 125 1.53 -9.61 6.21
C PHE A 125 1.65 -10.09 7.67
N ALA A 126 0.67 -10.86 8.16
CA ALA A 126 0.72 -11.37 9.51
C ALA A 126 1.87 -12.36 9.72
N ALA A 127 2.16 -13.22 8.74
CA ALA A 127 3.28 -14.15 8.83
C ALA A 127 4.61 -13.41 9.00
N ILE A 128 4.89 -12.41 8.17
CA ILE A 128 6.18 -11.69 8.23
C ILE A 128 6.31 -10.84 9.51
N LEU A 129 5.20 -10.27 10.01
CA LEU A 129 5.21 -9.55 11.30
C LEU A 129 5.42 -10.48 12.50
N LYS A 130 4.87 -11.71 12.47
CA LYS A 130 5.12 -12.71 13.51
C LYS A 130 6.57 -13.18 13.49
N THR A 131 7.09 -13.49 12.31
CA THR A 131 8.50 -13.85 12.10
C THR A 131 9.45 -12.74 12.57
N GLY A 132 9.11 -11.48 12.31
CA GLY A 132 9.84 -10.31 12.78
C GLY A 132 9.64 -9.97 14.26
N GLU A 133 8.89 -10.78 15.00
CA GLU A 133 8.50 -10.54 16.40
C GLU A 133 7.87 -9.15 16.62
N VAL A 134 7.19 -8.61 15.60
CA VAL A 134 6.45 -7.36 15.70
C VAL A 134 5.11 -7.59 16.39
N ILE A 135 4.47 -8.72 16.05
CA ILE A 135 3.22 -9.18 16.65
C ILE A 135 3.34 -10.63 17.14
N ASN A 136 2.55 -10.99 18.12
CA ASN A 136 2.45 -12.38 18.59
C ASN A 136 1.39 -13.18 17.80
N ASP A 137 1.15 -14.43 18.21
CA ASP A 137 0.16 -15.30 17.55
C ASP A 137 -1.29 -14.83 17.65
N LYS A 138 -1.58 -13.93 18.59
CA LYS A 138 -2.89 -13.28 18.78
C LYS A 138 -2.99 -11.94 18.07
N TYR A 139 -2.00 -11.62 17.22
CA TYR A 139 -1.91 -10.34 16.50
C TYR A 139 -1.79 -9.13 17.42
N GLU A 140 -1.19 -9.30 18.61
CA GLU A 140 -0.92 -8.22 19.58
C GLU A 140 0.50 -7.69 19.40
N TRP A 141 0.68 -6.38 19.51
CA TRP A 141 1.98 -5.74 19.47
C TRP A 141 2.93 -6.28 20.54
N ILE A 142 4.10 -6.76 20.12
CA ILE A 142 5.18 -7.20 21.01
C ILE A 142 6.54 -6.57 20.66
N TYR A 143 6.57 -5.59 19.74
CA TYR A 143 7.79 -4.94 19.29
C TYR A 143 8.32 -3.86 20.26
N GLY A 144 7.86 -3.83 21.51
CA GLY A 144 8.34 -2.87 22.53
C GLY A 144 8.17 -1.41 22.09
N SER A 145 9.19 -0.58 22.35
CA SER A 145 9.21 0.84 21.96
C SER A 145 9.76 1.07 20.55
N ASN A 146 9.74 0.05 19.68
CA ASN A 146 10.28 0.13 18.32
C ASN A 146 9.21 0.60 17.32
N HIS A 147 9.59 0.68 16.04
CA HIS A 147 8.74 1.23 14.99
C HIS A 147 8.40 0.19 13.92
N LEU A 148 7.13 0.13 13.53
CA LEU A 148 6.65 -0.51 12.30
C LEU A 148 6.29 0.56 11.24
N VAL A 149 6.83 0.44 10.03
CA VAL A 149 6.46 1.28 8.87
C VAL A 149 5.82 0.42 7.78
N ILE A 150 4.65 0.83 7.31
CA ILE A 150 3.95 0.26 6.15
C ILE A 150 3.99 1.29 5.02
N ASP A 151 4.73 1.00 3.96
CA ASP A 151 5.02 1.93 2.86
C ASP A 151 4.03 1.86 1.68
N GLY A 152 2.73 1.80 1.99
CA GLY A 152 1.65 1.87 1.00
C GLY A 152 1.22 0.54 0.39
N ASP A 153 0.23 0.65 -0.50
CA ASP A 153 -0.35 -0.44 -1.29
C ASP A 153 -0.93 -1.58 -0.44
N ILE A 154 -1.80 -1.20 0.50
CA ILE A 154 -2.63 -2.13 1.28
C ILE A 154 -3.77 -2.68 0.41
N PHE A 155 -4.30 -1.85 -0.48
CA PHE A 155 -5.47 -2.15 -1.31
C PHE A 155 -5.20 -3.03 -2.53
N ASP A 156 -6.32 -3.49 -3.13
CA ASP A 156 -6.42 -4.25 -4.37
C ASP A 156 -5.77 -5.64 -4.37
N ARG A 157 -6.03 -6.39 -5.45
CA ARG A 157 -5.57 -7.75 -5.77
C ARG A 157 -6.06 -8.84 -4.81
N GLY A 158 -5.76 -8.73 -3.52
CA GLY A 158 -6.14 -9.70 -2.48
C GLY A 158 -7.49 -9.44 -1.82
N ALA A 159 -7.93 -10.42 -1.03
CA ALA A 159 -9.26 -10.46 -0.42
C ALA A 159 -9.30 -9.99 1.04
N ASP A 160 -8.18 -9.67 1.69
CA ASP A 160 -8.15 -9.32 3.12
C ASP A 160 -7.67 -7.89 3.39
N VAL A 161 -8.14 -6.91 2.62
CA VAL A 161 -7.79 -5.50 2.81
C VAL A 161 -8.26 -4.98 4.17
N LEU A 162 -9.53 -5.22 4.53
CA LEU A 162 -10.08 -4.74 5.80
C LEU A 162 -9.41 -5.36 7.03
N PRO A 163 -9.14 -6.68 7.07
CA PRO A 163 -8.31 -7.27 8.10
C PRO A 163 -6.95 -6.58 8.28
N ILE A 164 -6.27 -6.23 7.19
CA ILE A 164 -5.00 -5.50 7.27
C ILE A 164 -5.20 -4.10 7.89
N LEU A 165 -6.19 -3.34 7.40
CA LEU A 165 -6.47 -1.99 7.92
C LEU A 165 -6.81 -2.02 9.42
N TRP A 166 -7.66 -2.96 9.85
CA TRP A 166 -8.03 -3.12 11.25
C TRP A 166 -6.86 -3.57 12.12
N LEU A 167 -5.97 -4.41 11.59
CA LEU A 167 -4.75 -4.80 12.31
C LEU A 167 -3.84 -3.58 12.50
N ILE A 168 -3.56 -2.82 11.44
CA ILE A 168 -2.71 -1.63 11.52
C ILE A 168 -3.31 -0.62 12.51
N TYR A 169 -4.62 -0.35 12.41
CA TYR A 169 -5.33 0.52 13.34
C TYR A 169 -5.17 0.07 14.79
N LYS A 170 -5.38 -1.23 15.08
CA LYS A 170 -5.19 -1.79 16.41
C LYS A 170 -3.75 -1.62 16.90
N LEU A 171 -2.77 -1.92 16.05
CA LEU A 171 -1.35 -1.83 16.39
C LEU A 171 -0.89 -0.38 16.64
N GLU A 172 -1.48 0.63 15.98
CA GLU A 172 -1.19 2.04 16.27
C GLU A 172 -1.44 2.39 17.74
N PHE A 173 -2.51 1.87 18.35
CA PHE A 173 -2.82 2.09 19.77
C PHE A 173 -1.94 1.25 20.68
N GLU A 174 -1.73 -0.02 20.37
CA GLU A 174 -0.95 -0.93 21.20
C GLU A 174 0.53 -0.52 21.25
N ALA A 175 1.12 -0.16 20.11
CA ALA A 175 2.47 0.34 20.03
C ALA A 175 2.63 1.63 20.87
N LYS A 176 1.75 2.61 20.65
CA LYS A 176 1.79 3.90 21.36
C LYS A 176 1.70 3.72 22.88
N ALA A 177 0.94 2.74 23.37
CA ALA A 177 0.77 2.49 24.80
C ALA A 177 2.07 2.06 25.50
N VAL A 178 3.04 1.52 24.76
CA VAL A 178 4.35 1.09 25.27
C VAL A 178 5.52 1.90 24.71
N GLY A 179 5.23 3.07 24.11
CA GLY A 179 6.24 3.96 23.54
C GLY A 179 6.74 3.56 22.15
N GLY A 180 6.12 2.57 21.52
CA GLY A 180 6.37 2.19 20.13
C GLY A 180 5.54 3.04 19.15
N ARG A 181 5.74 2.79 17.86
CA ARG A 181 5.06 3.51 16.79
C ARG A 181 4.67 2.59 15.64
N VAL A 182 3.55 2.91 15.00
CA VAL A 182 3.20 2.42 13.67
C VAL A 182 3.03 3.64 12.77
N THR A 183 3.63 3.60 11.57
CA THR A 183 3.48 4.61 10.52
C THR A 183 2.95 3.94 9.27
N THR A 184 1.93 4.52 8.66
CA THR A 184 1.39 4.09 7.36
C THR A 184 1.55 5.24 6.37
N ILE A 185 2.03 4.91 5.18
CA ILE A 185 2.22 5.82 4.06
C ILE A 185 1.26 5.44 2.96
N LEU A 186 0.76 6.42 2.21
CA LEU A 186 -0.16 6.21 1.10
C LEU A 186 0.60 5.77 -0.16
N GLY A 187 0.15 4.68 -0.77
CA GLY A 187 0.54 4.22 -2.10
C GLY A 187 -0.47 4.59 -3.18
N ASP A 188 -0.22 4.14 -4.41
CA ASP A 188 -1.10 4.43 -5.53
C ASP A 188 -2.41 3.64 -5.45
N HIS A 189 -2.42 2.46 -4.84
CA HIS A 189 -3.65 1.67 -4.73
C HIS A 189 -4.64 2.24 -3.69
N GLU A 190 -4.17 2.89 -2.61
CA GLU A 190 -5.06 3.68 -1.74
C GLU A 190 -5.77 4.78 -2.53
N GLU A 191 -5.00 5.50 -3.34
CA GLU A 191 -5.49 6.58 -4.20
C GLU A 191 -6.50 6.07 -5.22
N MET A 192 -6.14 5.01 -5.95
CA MET A 192 -6.96 4.43 -6.99
C MET A 192 -8.33 4.03 -6.45
N ILE A 193 -8.36 3.32 -5.33
CA ILE A 193 -9.61 2.92 -4.69
C ILE A 193 -10.42 4.13 -4.28
N MET A 194 -9.82 5.10 -3.58
CA MET A 194 -10.57 6.24 -3.04
C MET A 194 -11.15 7.15 -4.13
N ARG A 195 -10.55 7.20 -5.32
CA ARG A 195 -11.14 7.90 -6.49
C ARG A 195 -12.01 7.02 -7.39
N ASP A 196 -12.34 5.82 -6.94
CA ASP A 196 -13.20 4.85 -7.64
C ASP A 196 -12.60 4.23 -8.92
N ASN A 197 -11.27 4.14 -9.00
CA ASN A 197 -10.57 3.35 -10.00
C ASN A 197 -10.36 1.90 -9.52
N LEU A 198 -11.31 1.04 -9.86
CA LEU A 198 -11.43 -0.32 -9.31
C LEU A 198 -10.79 -1.40 -10.20
N LYS A 199 -9.80 -1.01 -11.02
CA LYS A 199 -9.22 -1.89 -12.05
C LYS A 199 -8.64 -3.19 -11.48
N TYR A 200 -8.03 -3.13 -10.30
CA TYR A 200 -7.34 -4.26 -9.67
C TYR A 200 -8.11 -4.80 -8.46
N THR A 201 -9.33 -4.33 -8.24
CA THR A 201 -10.12 -4.65 -7.05
C THR A 201 -10.65 -6.07 -7.12
N TYR A 202 -10.39 -6.85 -6.08
CA TYR A 202 -10.92 -8.21 -5.97
C TYR A 202 -12.45 -8.21 -6.03
N ALA A 203 -13.04 -9.10 -6.82
CA ALA A 203 -14.46 -9.02 -7.23
C ALA A 203 -15.47 -9.01 -6.07
N LYS A 204 -15.10 -9.58 -4.91
CA LYS A 204 -15.98 -9.64 -3.73
C LYS A 204 -16.39 -8.25 -3.24
N TYR A 205 -15.47 -7.28 -3.27
CA TYR A 205 -15.71 -5.93 -2.76
C TYR A 205 -16.76 -5.20 -3.58
N ASN A 206 -16.67 -5.29 -4.91
CA ASN A 206 -17.65 -4.72 -5.83
C ASN A 206 -19.02 -5.38 -5.68
N THR A 207 -19.05 -6.70 -5.46
CA THR A 207 -20.28 -7.44 -5.22
C THR A 207 -20.96 -6.98 -3.93
N LEU A 208 -20.19 -6.83 -2.84
CA LEU A 208 -20.70 -6.35 -1.56
C LEU A 208 -21.19 -4.91 -1.66
N SER A 209 -20.37 -4.00 -2.16
CA SER A 209 -20.71 -2.57 -2.23
C SER A 209 -21.99 -2.33 -3.04
N GLN A 210 -22.11 -3.00 -4.19
CA GLN A 210 -23.26 -2.83 -5.09
C GLN A 210 -24.53 -3.41 -4.49
N ARG A 211 -24.47 -4.60 -3.88
CA ARG A 211 -25.67 -5.27 -3.35
C ARG A 211 -26.10 -4.76 -1.98
N ALA A 212 -25.16 -4.40 -1.12
CA ALA A 212 -25.46 -3.96 0.24
C ALA A 212 -25.74 -2.45 0.34
N MET A 213 -25.06 -1.65 -0.48
CA MET A 213 -25.08 -0.19 -0.36
C MET A 213 -25.51 0.54 -1.64
N ASN A 214 -25.74 -0.18 -2.75
CA ASN A 214 -26.06 0.39 -4.06
C ASN A 214 -25.04 1.46 -4.50
N MET A 215 -23.76 1.18 -4.28
CA MET A 215 -22.65 2.05 -4.67
C MET A 215 -21.43 1.23 -5.12
N THR A 216 -20.52 1.90 -5.80
CA THR A 216 -19.20 1.37 -6.13
C THR A 216 -18.32 1.24 -4.89
N TYR A 217 -17.32 0.36 -4.94
CA TYR A 217 -16.46 0.11 -3.79
C TYR A 217 -15.66 1.35 -3.37
N GLY A 218 -15.18 2.17 -4.31
CA GLY A 218 -14.45 3.39 -3.99
C GLY A 218 -15.27 4.37 -3.15
N LYS A 219 -16.58 4.48 -3.45
CA LYS A 219 -17.51 5.32 -2.67
C LYS A 219 -17.72 4.84 -1.22
N MET A 220 -17.46 3.56 -0.93
CA MET A 220 -17.48 3.08 0.46
C MET A 220 -16.38 3.74 1.30
N TRP A 221 -15.33 4.30 0.70
CA TRP A 221 -14.19 4.92 1.39
C TRP A 221 -14.31 6.44 1.54
N GLY A 222 -15.51 6.98 1.31
CA GLY A 222 -15.81 8.41 1.41
C GLY A 222 -15.73 8.99 2.84
N LEU A 223 -16.12 10.26 2.97
CA LEU A 223 -15.94 11.07 4.18
C LEU A 223 -16.65 10.55 5.44
N THR A 224 -17.64 9.69 5.28
CA THR A 224 -18.40 9.11 6.39
C THR A 224 -17.80 7.80 6.86
N ASN A 225 -16.93 7.15 6.08
CA ASN A 225 -16.28 5.91 6.49
C ASN A 225 -15.13 6.20 7.46
N VAL A 226 -15.14 5.51 8.60
CA VAL A 226 -14.12 5.69 9.66
C VAL A 226 -12.73 5.35 9.15
N MET A 227 -12.56 4.25 8.42
CA MET A 227 -11.29 3.87 7.82
C MET A 227 -10.91 4.75 6.62
N GLY A 228 -11.90 5.22 5.85
CA GLY A 228 -11.67 6.25 4.83
C GLY A 228 -11.10 7.54 5.43
N ASN A 229 -11.60 7.97 6.59
CA ASN A 229 -11.09 9.12 7.33
C ASN A 229 -9.69 8.85 7.90
N TRP A 230 -9.44 7.65 8.43
CA TRP A 230 -8.13 7.22 8.90
C TRP A 230 -7.09 7.25 7.78
N LEU A 231 -7.40 6.73 6.60
CA LEU A 231 -6.50 6.78 5.43
C LEU A 231 -6.16 8.21 5.02
N ARG A 232 -7.13 9.12 5.00
CA ARG A 232 -6.89 10.53 4.67
C ARG A 232 -6.00 11.25 5.68
N SER A 233 -5.82 10.71 6.88
CA SER A 233 -4.87 11.26 7.85
C SER A 233 -3.43 10.81 7.61
N LYS A 234 -3.13 9.94 6.64
CA LYS A 234 -1.77 9.44 6.41
C LYS A 234 -0.96 10.39 5.53
N ASN A 235 0.36 10.31 5.66
CA ASN A 235 1.30 11.04 4.82
C ASN A 235 1.55 10.26 3.52
N THR A 236 1.94 10.97 2.46
CA THR A 236 2.44 10.39 1.20
C THR A 236 3.97 10.28 1.20
N ILE A 237 4.64 11.22 1.88
CA ILE A 237 6.09 11.23 2.08
C ILE A 237 6.36 11.53 3.55
N GLN A 238 7.20 10.72 4.20
CA GLN A 238 7.49 10.88 5.63
C GLN A 238 8.93 10.51 5.96
N ILE A 239 9.56 11.27 6.85
CA ILE A 239 10.85 10.95 7.46
C ILE A 239 10.62 10.23 8.79
N VAL A 240 11.40 9.18 9.01
CA VAL A 240 11.51 8.43 10.26
C VAL A 240 13.00 8.25 10.58
N GLY A 241 13.46 8.91 11.65
CA GLY A 241 14.87 9.03 11.99
C GLY A 241 15.66 9.66 10.85
N GLU A 242 16.56 8.88 10.26
CA GLU A 242 17.42 9.26 9.13
C GLU A 242 16.98 8.65 7.79
N ASN A 243 15.75 8.13 7.70
CA ASN A 243 15.22 7.49 6.49
C ASN A 243 13.99 8.25 5.99
N LEU A 244 13.97 8.59 4.70
CA LEU A 244 12.78 9.09 4.01
C LEU A 244 12.04 7.92 3.39
N TYR A 245 10.74 7.84 3.64
CA TYR A 245 9.84 6.86 3.06
C TYR A 245 8.87 7.54 2.09
N VAL A 246 8.66 6.90 0.95
CA VAL A 246 7.70 7.29 -0.08
C VAL A 246 7.38 6.05 -0.91
N HIS A 247 6.10 5.81 -1.18
CA HIS A 247 5.69 4.56 -1.80
C HIS A 247 6.42 4.23 -3.12
N ALA A 248 6.54 5.15 -4.07
CA ALA A 248 7.22 4.84 -5.35
C ALA A 248 8.61 5.50 -5.51
N GLY A 249 8.73 6.80 -5.21
CA GLY A 249 10.03 7.49 -5.27
C GLY A 249 9.95 8.98 -5.61
N LEU A 250 11.07 9.68 -5.50
CA LEU A 250 11.17 11.13 -5.80
C LEU A 250 11.95 11.36 -7.10
N SER A 251 11.29 11.89 -8.12
CA SER A 251 11.89 12.10 -9.44
C SER A 251 12.63 13.44 -9.56
N LYS A 252 13.33 13.65 -10.68
CA LYS A 252 13.88 14.98 -11.01
C LYS A 252 12.76 16.03 -11.16
N VAL A 253 11.57 15.62 -11.63
CA VAL A 253 10.40 16.48 -11.72
C VAL A 253 9.97 16.95 -10.33
N PHE A 254 9.98 16.05 -9.33
CA PHE A 254 9.72 16.41 -7.93
C PHE A 254 10.69 17.48 -7.43
N MET A 255 11.99 17.37 -7.73
CA MET A 255 13.00 18.34 -7.29
C MET A 255 12.83 19.74 -7.93
N GLU A 256 12.11 19.83 -9.04
CA GLU A 256 11.84 21.08 -9.76
C GLU A 256 10.50 21.71 -9.32
N ARG A 257 9.75 21.05 -8.43
CA ARG A 257 8.50 21.58 -7.84
C ARG A 257 8.79 22.63 -6.78
N GLU A 258 7.86 23.56 -6.64
CA GLU A 258 7.89 24.58 -5.58
C GLU A 258 7.22 24.08 -4.29
N GLU A 259 6.32 23.09 -4.38
CA GLU A 259 5.62 22.55 -3.22
C GLU A 259 6.54 21.77 -2.28
N THR A 260 6.40 22.06 -0.99
CA THR A 260 7.06 21.34 0.08
C THR A 260 6.38 19.99 0.36
N ILE A 261 7.08 19.06 1.02
CA ILE A 261 6.49 17.78 1.45
C ILE A 261 5.21 17.96 2.30
N PRO A 262 5.16 18.87 3.30
CA PRO A 262 3.92 19.20 4.00
C PRO A 262 2.74 19.54 3.08
N GLU A 263 2.97 20.39 2.08
CA GLU A 263 1.95 20.83 1.14
C GLU A 263 1.50 19.67 0.24
N ILE A 264 2.44 18.84 -0.23
CA ILE A 264 2.12 17.62 -0.99
C ILE A 264 1.28 16.66 -0.15
N ASN A 265 1.68 16.36 1.08
CA ASN A 265 0.91 15.50 2.00
C ASN A 265 -0.49 16.07 2.26
N GLU A 266 -0.60 17.40 2.35
CA GLU A 266 -1.89 18.08 2.54
C GLU A 266 -2.79 18.03 1.33
N LEU A 267 -2.24 18.28 0.15
CA LEU A 267 -2.95 18.19 -1.10
C LEU A 267 -3.43 16.76 -1.34
N VAL A 268 -2.58 15.75 -1.13
CA VAL A 268 -2.99 14.35 -1.30
C VAL A 268 -4.13 13.99 -0.36
N SER A 269 -3.96 14.22 0.94
CA SER A 269 -5.00 13.97 1.95
C SER A 269 -6.36 14.62 1.64
N LYS A 270 -6.36 15.86 1.12
CA LYS A 270 -7.59 16.60 0.76
C LYS A 270 -8.19 16.19 -0.58
N SER A 271 -7.42 15.55 -1.47
CA SER A 271 -7.85 15.30 -2.85
C SER A 271 -7.86 13.82 -3.26
N ILE A 272 -7.35 12.91 -2.44
CA ILE A 272 -7.22 11.48 -2.76
C ILE A 272 -8.54 10.79 -3.11
N TYR A 273 -9.68 11.29 -2.61
CA TYR A 273 -11.01 10.75 -2.93
C TYR A 273 -11.70 11.42 -4.13
N LEU A 274 -11.14 12.53 -4.63
CA LEU A 274 -11.70 13.27 -5.76
C LEU A 274 -11.47 12.50 -7.06
N SER A 275 -12.43 12.57 -7.98
CA SER A 275 -12.26 12.05 -9.34
C SER A 275 -11.18 12.80 -10.11
N LYS A 276 -10.68 12.20 -11.20
CA LYS A 276 -9.67 12.83 -12.08
C LYS A 276 -10.10 14.21 -12.57
N GLU A 277 -11.36 14.37 -12.96
CA GLU A 277 -11.90 15.65 -13.44
C GLU A 277 -11.99 16.70 -12.34
N GLU A 278 -12.43 16.31 -11.13
CA GLU A 278 -12.48 17.22 -9.98
C GLU A 278 -11.08 17.71 -9.58
N ARG A 279 -10.09 16.82 -9.58
CA ARG A 279 -8.71 17.19 -9.28
C ARG A 279 -8.11 18.10 -10.34
N LYS A 280 -8.32 17.83 -11.63
CA LYS A 280 -7.88 18.72 -12.70
C LYS A 280 -8.52 20.10 -12.60
N LYS A 281 -9.78 20.18 -12.18
CA LYS A 281 -10.47 21.45 -11.95
C LYS A 281 -9.96 22.20 -10.72
N GLN A 282 -9.73 21.50 -9.61
CA GLN A 282 -9.35 22.12 -8.33
C GLN A 282 -7.85 22.39 -8.21
N TYR A 283 -7.01 21.54 -8.82
CA TYR A 283 -5.55 21.53 -8.68
C TYR A 283 -4.86 21.30 -10.06
N PRO A 284 -5.16 22.13 -11.08
CA PRO A 284 -4.69 21.91 -12.46
C PRO A 284 -3.16 21.81 -12.59
N ASP A 285 -2.40 22.49 -11.73
CA ASP A 285 -0.95 22.62 -11.85
C ASP A 285 -0.15 21.46 -11.24
N ILE A 286 -0.81 20.58 -10.47
CA ILE A 286 -0.14 19.51 -9.70
C ILE A 286 -0.87 18.16 -9.74
N ALA A 287 -2.17 18.11 -10.04
CA ALA A 287 -2.94 16.87 -9.97
C ALA A 287 -2.36 15.75 -10.86
N ASP A 288 -1.98 16.07 -12.10
CA ASP A 288 -1.39 15.07 -12.99
C ASP A 288 -0.02 14.61 -12.46
N PHE A 289 0.78 15.51 -11.87
CA PHE A 289 2.05 15.15 -11.24
C PHE A 289 1.87 14.15 -10.10
N LEU A 290 0.92 14.37 -9.19
CA LEU A 290 0.73 13.49 -8.03
C LEU A 290 0.14 12.12 -8.39
N TYR A 291 -0.76 12.07 -9.37
CA TYR A 291 -1.70 10.95 -9.52
C TYR A 291 -1.62 10.19 -10.84
N SER A 292 -0.77 10.63 -11.77
CA SER A 292 -0.60 9.99 -13.07
C SER A 292 0.71 9.25 -13.13
N ASP A 293 0.66 8.00 -13.60
CA ASP A 293 1.83 7.15 -13.86
C ASP A 293 2.85 7.79 -14.82
N SER A 294 2.37 8.69 -15.70
CA SER A 294 3.13 9.27 -16.79
C SER A 294 3.91 10.54 -16.38
N TYR A 295 3.73 11.03 -15.16
CA TYR A 295 4.30 12.32 -14.71
C TYR A 295 5.39 12.17 -13.64
N ASN A 296 5.79 10.93 -13.33
CA ASN A 296 6.88 10.64 -12.39
C ASN A 296 6.63 11.23 -10.98
N GLY A 297 5.39 11.15 -10.51
CA GLY A 297 4.98 11.57 -9.16
C GLY A 297 5.38 10.61 -8.04
N PRO A 298 5.26 11.04 -6.77
CA PRO A 298 5.67 10.27 -5.61
C PRO A 298 4.95 8.93 -5.43
N LEU A 299 3.72 8.80 -5.96
CA LEU A 299 2.93 7.57 -5.89
C LEU A 299 3.25 6.56 -7.00
N TRP A 300 3.91 6.97 -8.09
CA TRP A 300 4.05 6.13 -9.30
C TRP A 300 5.47 6.02 -9.85
N TYR A 301 6.41 6.86 -9.40
CA TYR A 301 7.72 6.97 -10.02
C TYR A 301 8.60 5.73 -9.80
N ARG A 302 9.02 5.07 -10.90
CA ARG A 302 9.86 3.85 -10.85
C ARG A 302 11.33 4.08 -11.20
N GLY A 303 11.74 5.31 -11.53
CA GLY A 303 13.07 5.62 -12.04
C GLY A 303 14.19 5.63 -10.99
N MET A 304 13.88 5.41 -9.71
CA MET A 304 14.87 5.07 -8.67
C MET A 304 15.31 3.60 -8.72
N VAL A 305 14.58 2.77 -9.47
CA VAL A 305 14.78 1.32 -9.51
C VAL A 305 15.05 0.84 -10.93
N LYS A 306 14.21 1.27 -11.88
CA LYS A 306 14.27 0.85 -13.28
C LYS A 306 15.20 1.75 -14.07
N THR A 307 16.00 1.14 -14.94
CA THR A 307 17.03 1.84 -15.74
C THR A 307 16.61 2.11 -17.19
N GLY A 308 15.47 1.58 -17.63
CA GLY A 308 14.92 1.85 -18.96
C GLY A 308 14.58 3.34 -19.12
N SER A 309 14.83 3.91 -20.29
CA SER A 309 14.60 5.33 -20.56
C SER A 309 13.15 5.76 -20.34
N GLU A 310 12.20 4.86 -20.56
CA GLU A 310 10.77 5.03 -20.35
C GLU A 310 10.42 5.32 -18.87
N TYR A 311 11.26 4.89 -17.93
CA TYR A 311 11.06 5.12 -16.50
C TYR A 311 11.73 6.41 -16.00
N SER A 312 12.35 7.19 -16.88
CA SER A 312 13.05 8.44 -16.53
C SER A 312 14.01 8.27 -15.34
N PRO A 313 15.04 7.40 -15.45
CA PRO A 313 15.89 7.04 -14.32
C PRO A 313 16.62 8.26 -13.74
N ILE A 314 16.59 8.38 -12.40
CA ILE A 314 17.26 9.48 -11.70
C ILE A 314 18.78 9.22 -11.65
N LYS A 315 19.57 10.30 -11.72
CA LYS A 315 21.03 10.23 -11.61
C LYS A 315 21.44 10.15 -10.14
N GLU A 316 22.55 9.47 -9.87
CA GLU A 316 23.05 9.35 -8.49
C GLU A 316 23.32 10.73 -7.85
N ALA A 317 23.85 11.69 -8.61
CA ALA A 317 24.08 13.05 -8.11
C ALA A 317 22.79 13.79 -7.72
N ASP A 318 21.65 13.42 -8.30
CA ASP A 318 20.34 13.99 -7.93
C ASP A 318 19.76 13.28 -6.70
N VAL A 319 20.01 11.98 -6.54
CA VAL A 319 19.75 11.25 -5.28
C VAL A 319 20.54 11.87 -4.13
N ASP A 320 21.82 12.19 -4.33
CA ASP A 320 22.66 12.84 -3.31
C ASP A 320 22.11 14.20 -2.87
N LYS A 321 21.55 14.98 -3.82
CA LYS A 321 20.90 16.25 -3.50
C LYS A 321 19.63 16.03 -2.68
N LEU A 322 18.81 15.03 -3.01
CA LEU A 322 17.60 14.69 -2.24
C LEU A 322 17.96 14.31 -0.81
N LEU A 323 18.95 13.44 -0.62
CA LEU A 323 19.43 13.04 0.70
C LEU A 323 19.91 14.26 1.52
N ALA A 324 20.72 15.11 0.91
CA ALA A 324 21.24 16.32 1.55
C ALA A 324 20.14 17.36 1.85
N GLN A 325 19.17 17.53 0.95
CA GLN A 325 18.08 18.48 1.10
C GLN A 325 17.18 18.14 2.30
N TYR A 326 16.94 16.85 2.53
CA TYR A 326 16.05 16.38 3.59
C TYR A 326 16.79 15.88 4.84
N ASP A 327 18.12 15.98 4.85
CA ASP A 327 18.99 15.51 5.93
C ASP A 327 18.67 14.06 6.33
N VAL A 328 18.73 13.16 5.35
CA VAL A 328 18.49 11.72 5.50
C VAL A 328 19.61 10.92 4.87
N LYS A 329 19.87 9.72 5.40
CA LYS A 329 20.88 8.80 4.86
C LYS A 329 20.34 7.94 3.72
N ARG A 330 19.03 7.66 3.72
CA ARG A 330 18.40 6.70 2.81
C ARG A 330 17.01 7.15 2.38
N ILE A 331 16.63 6.69 1.19
CA ILE A 331 15.25 6.69 0.70
C ILE A 331 14.78 5.23 0.65
N ILE A 332 13.65 4.93 1.28
CA ILE A 332 13.01 3.61 1.27
C ILE A 332 11.73 3.73 0.45
N ILE A 333 11.53 2.80 -0.49
CA ILE A 333 10.42 2.79 -1.44
C ILE A 333 9.84 1.38 -1.60
N GLY A 334 8.59 1.29 -2.03
CA GLY A 334 7.91 0.10 -2.52
C GLY A 334 7.57 0.19 -4.02
N HIS A 335 6.31 -0.15 -4.37
CA HIS A 335 5.66 -0.01 -5.69
C HIS A 335 6.21 -0.89 -6.82
N THR A 336 7.53 -1.12 -6.85
CA THR A 336 8.23 -1.80 -7.93
C THR A 336 8.54 -3.23 -7.55
N GLU A 337 7.65 -4.12 -7.96
CA GLU A 337 7.79 -5.55 -7.70
C GLU A 337 9.16 -6.11 -8.13
N ASN A 338 9.78 -6.82 -7.19
CA ASN A 338 11.01 -7.58 -7.37
C ASN A 338 10.86 -8.99 -6.78
N SER A 339 11.83 -9.85 -7.04
CA SER A 339 11.95 -11.16 -6.38
C SER A 339 12.63 -11.09 -5.00
N ARG A 340 13.14 -9.92 -4.60
CA ARG A 340 13.75 -9.71 -3.28
C ARG A 340 13.86 -8.22 -2.99
N VAL A 341 14.03 -7.90 -1.72
CA VAL A 341 14.51 -6.58 -1.31
C VAL A 341 15.88 -6.32 -1.95
N LYS A 342 16.07 -5.12 -2.46
CA LYS A 342 17.32 -4.70 -3.10
C LYS A 342 17.66 -3.25 -2.80
N TYR A 343 18.87 -2.84 -3.19
CA TYR A 343 19.27 -1.44 -3.11
C TYR A 343 19.84 -0.92 -4.44
N THR A 344 19.68 0.37 -4.67
CA THR A 344 20.31 1.10 -5.79
C THR A 344 21.18 2.25 -5.25
N TYR A 345 21.92 2.92 -6.15
CA TYR A 345 22.76 4.09 -5.83
C TYR A 345 23.68 3.92 -4.62
N ASN A 346 24.44 2.82 -4.57
CA ASN A 346 25.38 2.52 -3.48
C ASN A 346 24.74 2.60 -2.09
N LYS A 347 23.60 1.90 -1.89
CA LYS A 347 22.86 1.82 -0.62
C LYS A 347 22.20 3.12 -0.17
N LYS A 348 21.93 4.04 -1.10
CA LYS A 348 21.18 5.28 -0.84
C LYS A 348 19.68 5.09 -1.00
N VAL A 349 19.26 4.14 -1.84
CA VAL A 349 17.84 3.83 -2.08
C VAL A 349 17.62 2.34 -1.87
N TYR A 350 16.58 1.99 -1.13
CA TYR A 350 16.16 0.61 -0.87
C TYR A 350 14.75 0.39 -1.38
N ASP A 351 14.59 -0.61 -2.24
CA ASP A 351 13.30 -1.05 -2.75
C ASP A 351 12.88 -2.29 -1.97
N ILE A 352 11.82 -2.13 -1.18
CA ILE A 352 11.26 -3.14 -0.29
C ILE A 352 9.98 -3.78 -0.85
N CYS A 353 9.59 -3.47 -2.09
CA CYS A 353 8.48 -4.14 -2.75
C CYS A 353 8.93 -5.49 -3.32
N VAL A 354 8.31 -6.56 -2.82
CA VAL A 354 8.67 -7.92 -3.22
C VAL A 354 7.43 -8.74 -3.56
N ASN A 355 7.38 -9.21 -4.80
CA ASN A 355 6.32 -10.07 -5.29
C ASN A 355 6.53 -11.50 -4.75
N HIS A 356 5.60 -11.95 -3.91
CA HIS A 356 5.53 -13.36 -3.54
C HIS A 356 4.10 -13.86 -3.66
N PRO A 357 3.85 -14.87 -4.51
CA PRO A 357 2.53 -15.48 -4.56
C PRO A 357 2.22 -16.27 -3.28
N LYS A 358 3.23 -16.69 -2.49
CA LYS A 358 3.10 -17.63 -1.35
C LYS A 358 3.90 -17.20 -0.11
N ALA A 359 3.39 -17.55 1.08
CA ALA A 359 4.14 -17.44 2.34
C ALA A 359 5.13 -18.61 2.47
N PHE A 360 6.18 -18.37 3.26
CA PHE A 360 7.19 -19.35 3.68
C PHE A 360 8.12 -19.81 2.55
N GLU A 361 8.41 -18.89 1.63
CA GLU A 361 9.52 -19.06 0.68
C GLU A 361 10.78 -18.39 1.24
N LYS A 362 11.96 -18.84 0.81
CA LYS A 362 13.26 -18.35 1.31
C LYS A 362 13.58 -16.90 0.95
N GLU A 363 12.66 -16.21 0.29
CA GLU A 363 12.84 -14.86 -0.20
C GLU A 363 12.37 -13.85 0.86
N THR A 364 13.00 -12.67 0.84
CA THR A 364 12.82 -11.67 1.89
C THR A 364 11.64 -10.76 1.58
N ARG A 365 10.85 -10.38 2.59
CA ARG A 365 9.61 -9.61 2.41
C ARG A 365 9.53 -8.30 3.20
N ALA A 366 10.47 -8.08 4.10
CA ALA A 366 10.56 -6.86 4.90
C ALA A 366 12.01 -6.52 5.17
N VAL A 367 12.23 -5.35 5.77
CA VAL A 367 13.53 -4.92 6.27
C VAL A 367 13.49 -4.62 7.76
N VAL A 368 14.62 -4.89 8.42
CA VAL A 368 14.90 -4.48 9.79
C VAL A 368 16.05 -3.49 9.74
N ILE A 369 15.82 -2.30 10.30
CA ILE A 369 16.78 -1.20 10.38
C ILE A 369 17.20 -1.03 11.84
N GLU A 370 18.50 -1.09 12.10
CA GLU A 370 19.11 -0.88 13.42
C GLU A 370 20.27 0.11 13.25
N GLY A 371 19.99 1.40 13.45
CA GLY A 371 20.92 2.50 13.16
C GLY A 371 21.39 2.52 11.69
N ASP A 372 22.70 2.33 11.50
CA ASP A 372 23.32 2.33 10.17
C ASP A 372 23.18 1.00 9.41
N ASP A 373 22.69 -0.05 10.05
CA ASP A 373 22.48 -1.35 9.40
C ASP A 373 21.03 -1.51 8.92
N ILE A 374 20.89 -2.10 7.73
CA ILE A 374 19.60 -2.46 7.15
C ILE A 374 19.74 -3.83 6.50
N LYS A 375 18.99 -4.77 7.05
CA LYS A 375 18.95 -6.16 6.59
C LYS A 375 17.54 -6.50 6.12
N ALA A 376 17.45 -7.38 5.14
CA ALA A 376 16.17 -7.95 4.76
C ALA A 376 15.89 -9.20 5.60
N ILE A 377 14.63 -9.49 5.87
CA ILE A 377 14.19 -10.65 6.65
C ILE A 377 13.31 -11.56 5.77
N ASN A 378 13.59 -12.87 5.82
CA ASN A 378 12.77 -13.90 5.17
C ASN A 378 11.76 -14.50 6.15
N ASP A 379 10.99 -15.47 5.68
CA ASP A 379 9.87 -16.04 6.44
C ASP A 379 10.31 -16.98 7.57
N GLU A 380 11.56 -17.45 7.49
CA GLU A 380 12.22 -18.22 8.54
C GLU A 380 12.83 -17.34 9.65
N GLY A 381 12.80 -16.01 9.51
CA GLY A 381 13.36 -15.06 10.47
C GLY A 381 14.85 -14.82 10.32
N GLU A 382 15.44 -15.31 9.23
CA GLU A 382 16.85 -15.09 8.93
C GLU A 382 17.06 -13.67 8.39
N LEU A 383 17.93 -12.92 9.05
CA LEU A 383 18.38 -11.63 8.57
C LEU A 383 19.48 -11.80 7.51
N VAL A 384 19.21 -11.33 6.29
CA VAL A 384 20.12 -11.43 5.16
C VAL A 384 20.64 -10.06 4.74
N THR A 385 21.88 -10.04 4.26
CA THR A 385 22.46 -8.83 3.64
C THR A 385 21.74 -8.54 2.33
N ILE A 386 21.23 -7.31 2.20
CA ILE A 386 20.56 -6.83 0.99
C ILE A 386 21.59 -6.76 -0.15
N LYS A 387 21.19 -7.21 -1.33
CA LYS A 387 22.01 -7.19 -2.54
C LYS A 387 21.49 -6.14 -3.53
N LYS A 388 22.34 -5.74 -4.47
CA LYS A 388 21.94 -4.91 -5.61
C LYS A 388 20.91 -5.60 -6.50
#